data_AF-A0A4Q5R008-F1
#
_entry.id   AF-A0A4Q5R008-F1
#
_cell.length_a   1.000
_cell.length_b   1.000
_cell.length_c   1.000
_cell.angle_alpha   90.00
_cell.angle_beta   90.00
_cell.angle_gamma   90.00
#
_symmetry.space_group_name_H-M   'P 1'
#
loop_
_entity.id
_entity.type
_entity.pdbx_description
1 polymer ?
#
loop_
_entity_poly.entity_id
_entity_poly.type
_entity_poly.pdbx_seq_one_letter_code
_entity_poly.pdbx_strand_id
1 'polypeptide(L)'
;MFKSPLLQSCARGRFSIAYTLILFTLVLSFVTRLALYFSVTDKEISAADFTGMFAIGFLYDLLIGSLLISPIILHLVFQNDFIYQRSAFRFILPAALLVILLLVFTKIIPKDFSPELFMGLIAYLCIRLVIYIVLYIRPLKSRIAWRKGILWFSITLTVFALLLNAVSEWFFWNEFSSRYNFIAVDYLVYTSEVLGNIWESYPMGLVLTGLLASCIALIYLFRHHVINSVVVPMPAMRRFRHLFVLL
;
A
#
# COMPACT_ATOMS: atom_id res chain seq x y z
N MET A 1 -12.42 5.86 -28.18
CA MET A 1 -11.93 4.48 -28.41
C MET A 1 -10.40 4.52 -28.31
N PHE A 2 -9.83 4.20 -27.14
CA PHE A 2 -8.38 4.32 -26.91
C PHE A 2 -7.62 3.22 -27.65
N LYS A 3 -6.80 3.59 -28.65
CA LYS A 3 -6.10 2.64 -29.55
C LYS A 3 -4.83 2.00 -28.95
N SER A 4 -4.33 2.44 -27.79
CA SER A 4 -3.15 1.83 -27.16
C SER A 4 -3.55 0.87 -26.02
N PRO A 5 -2.97 -0.35 -25.98
CA PRO A 5 -3.27 -1.33 -24.94
C PRO A 5 -2.88 -0.85 -23.52
N LEU A 6 -1.92 0.08 -23.41
CA LEU A 6 -1.55 0.71 -22.14
C LEU A 6 -2.65 1.66 -21.62
N LEU A 7 -3.22 2.50 -22.48
CA LEU A 7 -4.30 3.41 -22.10
C LEU A 7 -5.57 2.65 -21.69
N GLN A 8 -5.86 1.52 -22.35
CA GLN A 8 -6.97 0.66 -21.97
C GLN A 8 -6.75 -0.04 -20.62
N SER A 9 -5.52 -0.47 -20.34
CA SER A 9 -5.14 -1.03 -19.03
C SER A 9 -5.26 -0.02 -17.89
N CYS A 10 -4.94 1.24 -18.15
CA CYS A 10 -5.07 2.34 -17.20
C CYS A 10 -6.54 2.63 -16.83
N ALA A 11 -7.44 2.64 -17.83
CA ALA A 11 -8.83 3.04 -17.60
C ALA A 11 -9.78 1.91 -17.17
N ARG A 12 -9.63 0.68 -17.70
CA ARG A 12 -10.59 -0.44 -17.46
C ARG A 12 -9.94 -1.81 -17.32
N GLY A 13 -8.61 -1.86 -17.19
CA GLY A 13 -7.86 -3.10 -17.07
C GLY A 13 -7.76 -3.65 -15.66
N ARG A 14 -7.21 -4.86 -15.57
CA ARG A 14 -6.93 -5.56 -14.30
C ARG A 14 -6.03 -4.75 -13.34
N PHE A 15 -5.15 -3.91 -13.90
CA PHE A 15 -4.22 -3.05 -13.15
C PHE A 15 -4.71 -1.60 -13.00
N SER A 16 -5.92 -1.29 -13.48
CA SER A 16 -6.44 0.09 -13.47
C SER A 16 -6.40 0.70 -12.06
N ILE A 17 -6.71 -0.09 -11.03
CA ILE A 17 -6.64 0.37 -9.64
C ILE A 17 -5.22 0.75 -9.19
N ALA A 18 -4.19 0.05 -9.66
CA ALA A 18 -2.81 0.37 -9.31
C ALA A 18 -2.39 1.71 -9.92
N TYR A 19 -2.75 1.94 -11.19
CA TYR A 19 -2.54 3.24 -11.84
C TYR A 19 -3.31 4.36 -11.17
N THR A 20 -4.58 4.13 -10.82
CA THR A 20 -5.41 5.09 -10.08
C THR A 20 -4.79 5.44 -8.72
N LEU A 21 -4.25 4.45 -7.99
CA LEU A 21 -3.60 4.69 -6.72
C LEU A 21 -2.31 5.50 -6.87
N ILE A 22 -1.46 5.20 -7.86
CA ILE A 22 -0.24 5.99 -8.10
C ILE A 22 -0.62 7.42 -8.43
N LEU A 23 -1.58 7.62 -9.33
CA LEU A 23 -2.06 8.95 -9.68
C LEU A 23 -2.62 9.68 -8.45
N PHE A 24 -3.42 8.99 -7.63
CA PHE A 24 -3.95 9.55 -6.40
C PHE A 24 -2.84 9.97 -5.44
N THR A 25 -1.82 9.13 -5.23
CA THR A 25 -0.64 9.47 -4.40
C THR A 25 0.08 10.70 -4.95
N LEU A 26 0.34 10.76 -6.26
CA LEU A 26 1.03 11.90 -6.88
C LEU A 26 0.22 13.19 -6.76
N VAL A 27 -1.09 13.13 -6.99
CA VAL A 27 -1.99 14.29 -6.85
C VAL A 27 -2.04 14.73 -5.40
N LEU A 28 -2.20 13.81 -4.45
CA LEU A 28 -2.24 14.11 -3.03
C LEU A 28 -0.93 14.75 -2.56
N SER A 29 0.22 14.16 -2.88
CA SER A 29 1.53 14.72 -2.52
C SER A 29 1.79 16.08 -3.16
N PHE A 30 1.34 16.28 -4.42
CA PHE A 30 1.43 17.58 -5.08
C PHE A 30 0.57 18.64 -4.38
N VAL A 31 -0.68 18.31 -4.05
CA VAL A 31 -1.59 19.20 -3.32
C VAL A 31 -1.05 19.51 -1.93
N THR A 32 -0.54 18.51 -1.20
CA THR A 32 0.10 18.71 0.10
C THR A 32 1.30 19.64 -0.05
N ARG A 33 2.20 19.40 -1.02
CA ARG A 33 3.36 20.29 -1.27
C ARG A 33 2.93 21.71 -1.60
N LEU A 34 1.87 21.88 -2.38
CA LEU A 34 1.31 23.19 -2.71
C LEU A 34 0.76 23.89 -1.45
N ALA A 35 0.02 23.17 -0.61
CA ALA A 35 -0.52 23.68 0.64
C ALA A 35 0.60 24.12 1.59
N LEU A 36 1.65 23.30 1.76
CA LEU A 36 2.82 23.63 2.57
C LEU A 36 3.58 24.84 2.03
N TYR A 37 3.71 24.96 0.70
CA TYR A 37 4.33 26.14 0.09
C TYR A 37 3.53 27.42 0.35
N PHE A 38 2.20 27.33 0.37
CA PHE A 38 1.33 28.48 0.64
C PHE A 38 1.20 28.84 2.12
N SER A 39 1.50 27.93 3.05
CA SER A 39 1.48 28.24 4.48
C SER A 39 2.69 29.08 4.95
N VAL A 40 3.75 29.15 4.15
CA VAL A 40 4.93 29.99 4.44
C VAL A 40 4.69 31.44 4.01
N THR A 41 4.81 32.37 4.95
CA THR A 41 4.52 33.81 4.74
C THR A 41 5.67 34.55 4.04
N ASP A 42 6.92 34.28 4.43
CA ASP A 42 8.11 34.94 3.86
C ASP A 42 8.77 34.03 2.81
N LYS A 43 8.61 34.39 1.54
CA LYS A 43 9.06 33.57 0.41
C LYS A 43 10.24 34.22 -0.30
N GLU A 44 11.42 34.10 0.27
CA GLU A 44 12.68 34.44 -0.41
C GLU A 44 13.21 33.25 -1.22
N ILE A 45 12.37 32.68 -2.09
CA ILE A 45 12.70 31.48 -2.85
C ILE A 45 12.90 31.84 -4.33
N SER A 46 14.05 31.49 -4.90
CA SER A 46 14.32 31.64 -6.33
C SER A 46 13.36 30.79 -7.17
N ALA A 47 13.08 31.22 -8.41
CA ALA A 47 12.31 30.40 -9.36
C ALA A 47 12.96 29.04 -9.63
N ALA A 48 14.30 28.96 -9.56
CA ALA A 48 15.05 27.72 -9.70
C ALA A 48 14.79 26.77 -8.53
N ASP A 49 14.83 27.29 -7.30
CA ASP A 49 14.59 26.51 -6.08
C ASP A 49 13.13 26.02 -6.02
N PHE A 50 12.17 26.89 -6.37
CA PHE A 50 10.77 26.50 -6.51
C PHE A 50 10.61 25.33 -7.48
N THR A 51 11.17 25.44 -8.68
CA THR A 51 11.08 24.37 -9.69
C THR A 51 11.76 23.09 -9.20
N GLY A 52 12.92 23.22 -8.56
CA GLY A 52 13.68 22.11 -7.98
C GLY A 52 12.90 21.35 -6.91
N MET A 53 12.25 22.07 -5.97
CA MET A 53 11.42 21.48 -4.92
C MET A 53 10.29 20.61 -5.48
N PHE A 54 9.62 21.06 -6.54
CA PHE A 54 8.54 20.30 -7.17
C PHE A 54 9.06 19.16 -8.05
N ALA A 55 10.18 19.34 -8.77
CA ALA A 55 10.76 18.30 -9.62
C ALA A 55 11.34 17.15 -8.80
N ILE A 56 12.21 17.46 -7.83
CA ILE A 56 12.79 16.46 -6.91
C ILE A 56 11.68 15.82 -6.08
N GLY A 57 10.74 16.63 -5.60
CA GLY A 57 9.58 16.16 -4.88
C GLY A 57 8.74 15.16 -5.69
N PHE A 58 8.47 15.44 -6.96
CA PHE A 58 7.74 14.53 -7.84
C PHE A 58 8.46 13.19 -8.04
N LEU A 59 9.78 13.21 -8.24
CA LEU A 59 10.58 11.98 -8.35
C LEU A 59 10.52 11.16 -7.06
N TYR A 60 10.64 11.82 -5.91
CA TYR A 60 10.47 11.18 -4.60
C TYR A 60 9.07 10.58 -4.45
N ASP A 61 8.02 11.34 -4.76
CA ASP A 61 6.63 10.88 -4.66
C ASP A 61 6.35 9.68 -5.57
N LEU A 62 6.94 9.66 -6.76
CA LEU A 62 6.83 8.54 -7.70
C LEU A 62 7.47 7.27 -7.13
N LEU A 63 8.68 7.37 -6.59
CA LEU A 63 9.41 6.26 -5.98
C LEU A 63 8.72 5.73 -4.72
N ILE A 64 8.28 6.62 -3.83
CA ILE A 64 7.58 6.21 -2.62
C ILE A 64 6.19 5.67 -2.94
N GLY A 65 5.47 6.29 -3.90
CA GLY A 65 4.18 5.82 -4.36
C GLY A 65 4.24 4.43 -4.98
N SER A 66 5.24 4.16 -5.83
CA SER A 66 5.43 2.82 -6.41
C SER A 66 5.76 1.77 -5.34
N LEU A 67 6.65 2.10 -4.40
CA LEU A 67 6.99 1.23 -3.27
C LEU A 67 5.76 0.92 -2.40
N LEU A 68 4.98 1.93 -2.04
CA LEU A 68 3.81 1.80 -1.18
C LEU A 68 2.69 0.98 -1.83
N ILE A 69 2.53 1.08 -3.15
CA ILE A 69 1.52 0.35 -3.91
C ILE A 69 2.02 -1.04 -4.35
N SER A 70 3.32 -1.32 -4.21
CA SER A 70 3.93 -2.60 -4.58
C SER A 70 3.22 -3.85 -4.02
N PRO A 71 2.72 -3.89 -2.76
CA PRO A 71 2.02 -5.07 -2.25
C PRO A 71 0.74 -5.37 -3.04
N ILE A 72 0.03 -4.32 -3.49
CA ILE A 72 -1.18 -4.44 -4.32
C ILE A 72 -0.80 -4.93 -5.72
N ILE A 73 0.26 -4.38 -6.32
CA ILE A 73 0.74 -4.80 -7.64
C ILE A 73 1.14 -6.28 -7.60
N LEU A 74 1.93 -6.69 -6.61
CA LEU A 74 2.34 -8.08 -6.43
C LEU A 74 1.12 -8.99 -6.23
N HIS A 75 0.13 -8.56 -5.45
CA HIS A 75 -1.12 -9.31 -5.29
C HIS A 75 -1.82 -9.54 -6.65
N LEU A 76 -1.96 -8.50 -7.47
CA LEU A 76 -2.61 -8.58 -8.78
C LEU A 76 -1.84 -9.46 -9.78
N VAL A 77 -0.51 -9.39 -9.75
CA VAL A 77 0.40 -10.19 -10.61
C VAL A 77 0.32 -11.66 -10.26
N PHE A 78 0.55 -12.01 -8.98
CA PHE A 78 0.69 -13.40 -8.54
C PHE A 78 -0.63 -14.14 -8.38
N GLN A 79 -1.77 -13.45 -8.44
CA GLN A 79 -3.09 -14.07 -8.37
C GLN A 79 -3.29 -15.12 -9.49
N ASN A 80 -3.32 -16.40 -9.10
CA ASN A 80 -3.49 -17.52 -10.02
C ASN A 80 -4.38 -18.62 -9.39
N ASP A 81 -4.96 -19.46 -10.24
CA ASP A 81 -5.74 -20.64 -9.84
C ASP A 81 -4.98 -21.96 -9.98
N PHE A 82 -3.77 -21.91 -10.55
CA PHE A 82 -2.91 -23.08 -10.77
C PHE A 82 -2.53 -23.76 -9.44
N ILE A 83 -2.18 -22.97 -8.42
CA ILE A 83 -1.76 -23.50 -7.12
C ILE A 83 -2.84 -24.37 -6.44
N TYR A 84 -4.11 -24.18 -6.79
CA TYR A 84 -5.22 -24.93 -6.20
C TYR A 84 -5.62 -26.18 -7.00
N GLN A 85 -4.92 -26.52 -8.08
CA GLN A 85 -5.14 -27.75 -8.83
C GLN A 85 -4.53 -28.94 -8.09
N ARG A 86 -5.17 -30.12 -8.10
CA ARG A 86 -4.67 -31.31 -7.38
C ARG A 86 -3.22 -31.68 -7.74
N SER A 87 -2.86 -31.54 -9.03
CA SER A 87 -1.51 -31.81 -9.55
C SER A 87 -0.44 -30.88 -8.97
N ALA A 88 -0.78 -29.62 -8.70
CA ALA A 88 0.11 -28.63 -8.11
C ALA A 88 0.09 -28.70 -6.58
N PHE A 89 -1.10 -28.84 -5.99
CA PHE A 89 -1.31 -28.85 -4.54
C PHE A 89 -0.44 -29.91 -3.83
N ARG A 90 -0.35 -31.12 -4.41
CA ARG A 90 0.44 -32.23 -3.87
C ARG A 90 1.95 -31.92 -3.76
N PHE A 91 2.46 -30.95 -4.51
CA PHE A 91 3.86 -30.53 -4.46
C PHE A 91 4.03 -29.21 -3.68
N ILE A 92 3.11 -28.26 -3.84
CA ILE A 92 3.18 -26.95 -3.19
C ILE A 92 3.01 -27.06 -1.68
N LEU A 93 2.06 -27.89 -1.20
CA LEU A 93 1.83 -28.07 0.23
C LEU A 93 3.07 -28.62 0.97
N PRO A 94 3.68 -29.76 0.57
CA PRO A 94 4.87 -30.26 1.24
C PRO A 94 6.07 -29.32 1.07
N ALA A 95 6.22 -28.63 -0.06
CA ALA A 95 7.27 -27.63 -0.23
C ALA A 95 7.12 -26.46 0.76
N ALA A 96 5.89 -25.95 0.95
CA ALA A 96 5.63 -24.88 1.92
C ALA A 96 5.87 -25.34 3.37
N LEU A 97 5.46 -26.57 3.71
CA LEU A 97 5.76 -27.18 5.02
C LEU A 97 7.26 -27.35 5.23
N LEU A 98 7.99 -27.81 4.21
CA LEU A 98 9.45 -27.95 4.26
C LEU A 98 10.13 -26.59 4.48
N VAL A 99 9.67 -25.52 3.81
CA VAL A 99 10.20 -24.17 4.05
C VAL A 99 9.99 -23.75 5.50
N ILE A 100 8.79 -23.92 6.05
CA ILE A 100 8.53 -23.59 7.47
C ILE A 100 9.42 -24.44 8.38
N LEU A 101 9.55 -25.74 8.11
CA LEU A 101 10.40 -26.65 8.87
C LEU A 101 11.86 -26.19 8.82
N LEU A 102 12.38 -25.90 7.63
CA LEU A 102 13.74 -25.39 7.47
C LEU A 102 13.93 -24.09 8.25
N LEU A 103 13.02 -23.12 8.15
CA LEU A 103 13.13 -21.87 8.91
C LEU A 103 13.14 -22.09 10.43
N VAL A 104 12.35 -23.02 10.94
CA VAL A 104 12.27 -23.32 12.38
C VAL A 104 13.53 -24.04 12.87
N PHE A 105 14.00 -25.05 12.13
CA PHE A 105 15.07 -25.95 12.55
C PHE A 105 16.48 -25.51 12.12
N THR A 106 16.59 -24.56 11.19
CA THR A 106 17.88 -23.99 10.76
C THR A 106 18.05 -22.56 11.24
N LYS A 107 19.29 -22.07 11.21
CA LYS A 107 19.63 -20.66 11.49
C LYS A 107 19.69 -19.81 10.21
N ILE A 108 18.94 -20.16 9.16
CA ILE A 108 18.93 -19.40 7.89
C ILE A 108 18.51 -17.94 8.13
N ILE A 109 17.52 -17.72 9.00
CA ILE A 109 17.16 -16.40 9.50
C ILE A 109 17.69 -16.29 10.93
N PRO A 110 18.64 -15.38 11.20
CA PRO A 110 19.18 -15.19 12.54
C PRO A 110 18.07 -14.82 13.53
N LYS A 111 17.83 -15.68 14.51
CA LYS A 111 16.86 -15.43 15.60
C LYS A 111 17.40 -14.40 16.59
N ASP A 112 18.71 -14.20 16.58
CA ASP A 112 19.46 -13.39 17.53
C ASP A 112 19.20 -11.88 17.35
N PHE A 113 18.68 -11.45 16.19
CA PHE A 113 18.33 -10.04 15.98
C PHE A 113 17.08 -9.63 16.75
N SER A 114 16.00 -10.44 16.65
CA SER A 114 14.74 -10.21 17.36
C SER A 114 13.88 -11.48 17.36
N PRO A 115 13.74 -12.19 18.50
CA PRO A 115 12.94 -13.40 18.61
C PRO A 115 11.45 -13.19 18.23
N GLU A 116 10.90 -12.01 18.55
CA GLU A 116 9.51 -11.66 18.32
C GLU A 116 9.20 -11.55 16.82
N LEU A 117 10.10 -10.92 16.04
CA LEU A 117 9.96 -10.81 14.59
C LEU A 117 10.03 -12.18 13.93
N PHE A 118 10.94 -13.04 14.39
CA PHE A 118 11.05 -14.41 13.90
C PHE A 118 9.76 -15.19 14.17
N MET A 119 9.23 -15.11 15.40
CA MET A 119 7.96 -15.74 15.75
C MET A 119 6.80 -15.19 14.90
N GLY A 120 6.75 -13.87 14.70
CA GLY A 120 5.77 -13.22 13.84
C GLY A 120 5.83 -13.70 12.39
N LEU A 121 7.03 -13.87 11.83
CA LEU A 121 7.24 -14.43 10.49
C LEU A 121 6.71 -15.87 10.39
N ILE A 122 7.05 -16.74 11.35
CA ILE A 122 6.57 -18.13 11.37
C ILE A 122 5.04 -18.16 11.49
N ALA A 123 4.46 -17.38 12.39
CA ALA A 123 3.02 -17.27 12.56
C ALA A 123 2.33 -16.82 11.25
N TYR A 124 2.88 -15.80 10.59
CA TYR A 124 2.39 -15.32 9.29
C TYR A 124 2.41 -16.42 8.22
N LEU A 125 3.51 -17.18 8.10
CA LEU A 125 3.62 -18.28 7.14
C LEU A 125 2.62 -19.40 7.43
N CYS A 126 2.47 -19.79 8.70
CA CYS A 126 1.50 -20.79 9.12
C CYS A 126 0.06 -20.35 8.82
N ILE A 127 -0.32 -19.12 9.18
CA ILE A 127 -1.63 -18.55 8.86
C ILE A 127 -1.86 -18.56 7.35
N ARG A 128 -0.86 -18.16 6.55
CA ARG A 128 -0.96 -18.16 5.09
C ARG A 128 -1.16 -19.55 4.52
N LEU A 129 -0.50 -20.56 5.10
CA LEU A 129 -0.65 -21.96 4.71
C LEU A 129 -2.06 -22.48 5.04
N VAL A 130 -2.58 -22.17 6.23
CA VAL A 130 -3.96 -22.52 6.62
C VAL A 130 -4.97 -21.91 5.66
N ILE A 131 -4.84 -20.61 5.34
CA ILE A 131 -5.70 -19.93 4.36
C ILE A 131 -5.62 -20.63 2.99
N TYR A 132 -4.42 -21.00 2.55
CA TYR A 132 -4.22 -21.71 1.28
C TYR A 132 -4.94 -23.07 1.27
N ILE A 133 -4.84 -23.87 2.33
CA ILE A 133 -5.53 -25.17 2.46
C ILE A 133 -7.05 -24.97 2.47
N VAL A 134 -7.55 -24.00 3.24
CA VAL A 134 -8.99 -23.68 3.28
C VAL A 134 -9.49 -23.30 1.89
N LEU A 135 -8.77 -22.44 1.16
CA LEU A 135 -9.14 -22.02 -0.19
C LEU A 135 -9.02 -23.12 -1.24
N TYR A 136 -8.11 -24.09 -1.04
CA TYR A 136 -8.02 -25.28 -1.88
C TYR A 136 -9.32 -26.10 -1.82
N ILE A 137 -9.87 -26.33 -0.63
CA ILE A 137 -11.10 -27.11 -0.42
C ILE A 137 -12.35 -26.35 -0.93
N ARG A 138 -12.29 -25.01 -0.96
CA ARG A 138 -13.44 -24.17 -1.35
C ARG A 138 -13.54 -23.99 -2.88
N PRO A 139 -14.78 -23.77 -3.39
CA PRO A 139 -15.01 -23.56 -4.82
C PRO A 139 -14.41 -22.23 -5.31
N LEU A 140 -14.28 -22.09 -6.63
CA LEU A 140 -13.72 -20.91 -7.28
C LEU A 140 -14.42 -19.60 -6.85
N LYS A 141 -15.73 -19.62 -6.62
CA LYS A 141 -16.50 -18.45 -6.13
C LYS A 141 -15.93 -17.90 -4.82
N SER A 142 -15.61 -18.77 -3.86
CA SER A 142 -15.02 -18.37 -2.57
C SER A 142 -13.60 -17.80 -2.73
N ARG A 143 -12.81 -18.35 -3.66
CA ARG A 143 -11.46 -17.83 -3.96
C ARG A 143 -11.52 -16.44 -4.58
N ILE A 144 -12.47 -16.20 -5.48
CA ILE A 144 -12.72 -14.88 -6.06
C ILE A 144 -13.18 -13.91 -4.98
N ALA A 145 -14.10 -14.31 -4.10
CA ALA A 145 -14.55 -13.48 -2.98
C ALA A 145 -13.39 -13.11 -2.04
N TRP A 146 -12.53 -14.07 -1.70
CA TRP A 146 -11.33 -13.84 -0.90
C TRP A 146 -10.37 -12.83 -1.54
N ARG A 147 -10.08 -12.97 -2.84
CA ARG A 147 -9.25 -12.03 -3.59
C ARG A 147 -9.84 -10.62 -3.59
N LYS A 148 -11.16 -10.50 -3.79
CA LYS A 148 -11.87 -9.22 -3.66
C LYS A 148 -11.73 -8.64 -2.26
N GLY A 149 -11.94 -9.45 -1.22
CA GLY A 149 -11.83 -9.02 0.18
C GLY A 149 -10.44 -8.49 0.52
N ILE A 150 -9.39 -9.23 0.17
CA ILE A 150 -8.00 -8.76 0.36
C ILE A 150 -7.78 -7.45 -0.39
N LEU A 151 -8.18 -7.38 -1.66
CA LEU A 151 -7.94 -6.19 -2.47
C LEU A 151 -8.66 -4.97 -1.88
N TRP A 152 -9.93 -5.09 -1.50
CA TRP A 152 -10.66 -4.03 -0.81
C TRP A 152 -9.97 -3.60 0.48
N PHE A 153 -9.60 -4.55 1.34
CA PHE A 153 -8.91 -4.27 2.58
C PHE A 153 -7.58 -3.52 2.35
N SER A 154 -6.73 -4.02 1.45
CA SER A 154 -5.44 -3.42 1.13
C SER A 154 -5.59 -2.00 0.56
N ILE A 155 -6.54 -1.78 -0.36
CA ILE A 155 -6.77 -0.46 -0.93
C ILE A 155 -7.31 0.51 0.12
N THR A 156 -8.27 0.10 0.94
CA THR A 156 -8.81 0.95 2.02
C THR A 156 -7.72 1.34 3.01
N LEU A 157 -6.89 0.38 3.42
CA LEU A 157 -5.76 0.64 4.31
C LEU A 157 -4.75 1.61 3.66
N THR A 158 -4.39 1.39 2.39
CA THR A 158 -3.48 2.26 1.63
C THR A 158 -4.03 3.69 1.50
N VAL A 159 -5.29 3.86 1.09
CA VAL A 159 -5.90 5.19 0.93
C VAL A 159 -6.00 5.90 2.28
N PHE A 160 -6.43 5.20 3.32
CA PHE A 160 -6.49 5.77 4.67
C PHE A 160 -5.11 6.21 5.15
N ALA A 161 -4.08 5.38 4.98
CA ALA A 161 -2.71 5.70 5.38
C ALA A 161 -2.16 6.91 4.60
N LEU A 162 -2.43 7.02 3.30
CA LEU A 162 -2.01 8.18 2.49
C LEU A 162 -2.69 9.48 2.94
N LEU A 163 -4.00 9.44 3.21
CA LEU A 163 -4.74 10.59 3.73
C LEU A 163 -4.25 11.00 5.12
N LEU A 164 -4.07 10.01 6.01
CA LEU A 164 -3.52 10.24 7.34
C LEU A 164 -2.13 10.87 7.23
N ASN A 165 -1.26 10.33 6.38
CA ASN A 165 0.07 10.89 6.17
C ASN A 165 0.02 12.35 5.69
N ALA A 166 -0.85 12.69 4.73
CA ALA A 166 -0.99 14.05 4.24
C ALA A 166 -1.44 15.03 5.35
N VAL A 167 -2.35 14.60 6.23
CA VAL A 167 -2.80 15.39 7.38
C VAL A 167 -1.71 15.48 8.45
N SER A 168 -1.01 14.39 8.74
CA SER A 168 0.10 14.36 9.68
C SER A 168 1.26 15.25 9.22
N GLU A 169 1.58 15.27 7.92
CA GLU A 169 2.57 16.20 7.36
C GLU A 169 2.17 17.66 7.56
N TRP A 170 0.89 17.99 7.41
CA TRP A 170 0.39 19.35 7.64
C TRP A 170 0.58 19.79 9.09
N PHE A 171 0.16 18.97 10.06
CA PHE A 171 0.33 19.30 11.48
C PHE A 171 1.81 19.36 11.88
N PHE A 172 2.62 18.41 11.41
CA PHE A 172 4.05 18.40 11.68
C PHE A 172 4.75 19.64 11.10
N TRP A 173 4.36 20.05 9.89
CA TRP A 173 4.87 21.26 9.26
C TRP A 173 4.50 22.52 10.03
N ASN A 174 3.26 22.63 10.52
CA ASN A 174 2.87 23.81 11.29
C ASN A 174 3.66 23.96 12.60
N GLU A 175 4.04 22.84 13.22
CA GLU A 175 4.81 22.86 14.46
C GLU A 175 6.30 23.14 14.20
N PHE A 176 6.90 22.47 13.20
CA PHE A 176 8.35 22.43 13.03
C PHE A 176 8.85 23.12 11.76
N SER A 177 7.95 23.73 10.97
CA SER A 177 8.25 24.37 9.67
C SER A 177 9.12 23.50 8.74
N SER A 178 8.97 22.19 8.88
CA SER A 178 9.72 21.18 8.14
C SER A 178 8.88 19.93 7.98
N ARG A 179 9.22 19.08 7.00
CA ARG A 179 8.64 17.73 6.90
C ARG A 179 9.24 16.83 7.99
N TYR A 180 8.81 15.57 8.03
CA TYR A 180 9.37 14.57 8.95
C TYR A 180 10.90 14.57 8.91
N ASN A 181 11.48 14.69 10.10
CA ASN A 181 12.90 14.77 10.34
C ASN A 181 13.23 13.91 11.58
N PHE A 182 14.40 14.12 12.19
CA PHE A 182 14.82 13.33 13.35
C PHE A 182 13.89 13.49 14.57
N ILE A 183 13.18 14.62 14.72
CA ILE A 183 12.21 14.83 15.80
C ILE A 183 11.04 13.85 15.70
N ALA A 184 10.65 13.46 14.48
CA ALA A 184 9.61 12.45 14.29
C ALA A 184 10.04 11.07 14.83
N VAL A 185 11.34 10.81 15.00
CA VAL A 185 11.84 9.58 15.63
C VAL A 185 11.57 9.60 17.13
N ASP A 186 11.74 10.74 17.80
CA ASP A 186 11.43 10.89 19.23
C ASP A 186 9.94 10.63 19.50
N TYR A 187 9.07 10.97 18.54
CA TYR A 187 7.64 10.67 18.62
C TYR A 187 7.33 9.17 18.65
N LEU A 188 8.20 8.35 18.05
CA LEU A 188 8.10 6.89 18.08
C LEU A 188 8.68 6.28 19.37
N VAL A 189 9.55 7.01 20.07
CA VAL A 189 10.12 6.58 21.36
C VAL A 189 9.17 6.95 22.50
N TYR A 190 8.60 8.17 22.48
CA TYR A 190 7.74 8.73 23.52
C TYR A 190 6.25 8.71 23.11
N THR A 191 5.77 7.60 22.55
CA THR A 191 4.46 7.52 21.91
C THR A 191 3.29 7.87 22.84
N SER A 192 3.32 7.46 24.11
CA SER A 192 2.20 7.69 25.04
C SER A 192 2.03 9.16 25.39
N GLU A 193 3.16 9.86 25.60
CA GLU A 193 3.16 11.28 25.94
C GLU A 193 2.75 12.13 24.73
N VAL A 194 3.36 11.86 23.57
CA VAL A 194 3.04 12.57 22.33
C VAL A 194 1.60 12.35 21.91
N LEU A 195 1.09 11.12 21.99
CA LEU A 195 -0.33 10.86 21.69
C LEU A 195 -1.24 11.61 22.66
N GLY A 196 -0.94 11.62 23.97
CA GLY A 196 -1.70 12.41 24.94
C GLY A 196 -1.76 13.89 24.55
N ASN A 197 -0.61 14.49 24.27
CA ASN A 197 -0.50 15.90 23.89
C ASN A 197 -1.28 16.22 22.60
N ILE A 198 -1.24 15.35 21.60
CA ILE A 198 -1.99 15.52 20.34
C ILE A 198 -3.50 15.48 20.60
N TRP A 199 -3.97 14.55 21.45
CA TRP A 199 -5.40 14.42 21.77
C TRP A 199 -5.94 15.59 22.58
N GLU A 200 -5.11 16.21 23.42
CA GLU A 200 -5.48 17.42 24.17
C GLU A 200 -5.44 18.68 23.30
N SER A 201 -4.47 18.77 22.38
CA SER A 201 -4.23 19.96 21.55
C SER A 201 -5.16 20.05 20.34
N TYR A 202 -5.63 18.91 19.82
CA TYR A 202 -6.40 18.85 18.58
C TYR A 202 -7.71 18.08 18.75
N PRO A 203 -8.79 18.47 18.03
CA PRO A 203 -10.05 17.74 18.03
C PRO A 203 -9.92 16.44 17.20
N MET A 204 -9.14 15.48 17.70
CA MET A 204 -8.77 14.26 16.98
C MET A 204 -9.98 13.42 16.55
N GLY A 205 -11.07 13.46 17.32
CA GLY A 205 -12.33 12.83 16.91
C GLY A 205 -12.88 13.37 15.57
N LEU A 206 -12.81 14.69 15.34
CA LEU A 206 -13.25 15.29 14.08
C LEU A 206 -12.26 15.01 12.94
N VAL A 207 -10.97 15.04 13.23
CA VAL A 207 -9.92 14.74 12.24
C VAL A 207 -10.06 13.30 11.74
N LEU A 208 -10.14 12.34 12.65
CA LEU A 208 -10.25 10.91 12.31
C LEU A 208 -11.58 10.60 11.62
N THR A 209 -12.69 11.20 12.03
CA THR A 209 -13.98 10.99 11.36
C THR A 209 -13.99 11.59 9.95
N GLY A 210 -13.41 12.77 9.76
CA GLY A 210 -13.22 13.39 8.43
C GLY A 210 -12.34 12.54 7.51
N LEU A 211 -11.24 11.98 8.04
CA LEU A 211 -10.36 11.06 7.31
C LEU A 211 -11.10 9.77 6.91
N LEU A 212 -11.84 9.16 7.83
CA LEU A 212 -12.62 7.96 7.55
C LEU A 212 -13.71 8.22 6.50
N ALA A 213 -14.45 9.33 6.63
CA ALA A 213 -15.47 9.72 5.67
C ALA A 213 -14.88 9.96 4.27
N SER A 214 -13.76 10.66 4.18
CA SER A 214 -13.05 10.92 2.93
C SER A 214 -12.53 9.63 2.30
N CYS A 215 -11.97 8.73 3.11
CA CYS A 215 -11.53 7.42 2.67
C CYS A 215 -12.70 6.62 2.08
N ILE A 216 -13.82 6.50 2.81
CA ILE A 216 -15.02 5.80 2.33
C ILE A 216 -15.54 6.41 1.03
N ALA A 217 -15.59 7.74 0.92
CA ALA A 217 -16.03 8.43 -0.29
C ALA A 217 -15.14 8.13 -1.50
N LEU A 218 -13.82 8.16 -1.34
CA LEU A 218 -12.86 7.84 -2.40
C LEU A 218 -12.96 6.37 -2.81
N ILE A 219 -13.02 5.46 -1.84
CA ILE A 219 -13.18 4.02 -2.06
C ILE A 219 -14.48 3.73 -2.82
N TYR A 220 -15.57 4.43 -2.46
CA TYR A 220 -16.84 4.35 -3.18
C TYR A 220 -16.73 4.90 -4.61
N LEU A 221 -16.07 6.04 -4.82
CA LEU A 221 -15.87 6.65 -6.14
C LEU A 221 -15.11 5.71 -7.08
N PHE A 222 -14.04 5.08 -6.60
CA PHE A 222 -13.18 4.21 -7.41
C PHE A 222 -13.59 2.72 -7.40
N ARG A 223 -14.75 2.38 -6.83
CA ARG A 223 -15.21 0.98 -6.67
C ARG A 223 -15.18 0.14 -7.96
N HIS A 224 -15.46 0.77 -9.10
CA HIS A 224 -15.46 0.08 -10.39
C HIS A 224 -14.06 -0.41 -10.79
N HIS A 225 -13.01 0.34 -10.47
CA HIS A 225 -11.62 -0.07 -10.70
C HIS A 225 -11.25 -1.28 -9.84
N VAL A 226 -11.69 -1.31 -8.58
CA VAL A 226 -11.46 -2.43 -7.66
C VAL A 226 -12.13 -3.71 -8.17
N ILE A 227 -13.39 -3.62 -8.57
CA ILE A 227 -14.16 -4.78 -9.07
C ILE A 227 -13.54 -5.34 -10.35
N ASN A 228 -13.20 -4.47 -11.31
CA ASN A 228 -12.59 -4.88 -12.58
C ASN A 228 -11.22 -5.55 -12.38
N SER A 229 -10.49 -5.19 -11.32
CA SER A 229 -9.16 -5.72 -11.03
C SER A 229 -9.14 -7.22 -10.69
N VAL A 230 -10.27 -7.78 -10.23
CA VAL A 230 -10.37 -9.21 -9.91
C VAL A 230 -11.05 -10.01 -11.02
N VAL A 231 -11.96 -9.40 -11.76
CA VAL A 231 -12.84 -10.09 -12.72
C VAL A 231 -12.25 -10.18 -14.12
N VAL A 232 -11.46 -9.18 -14.55
CA VAL A 232 -10.91 -9.15 -15.91
C VAL A 232 -9.80 -10.21 -16.07
N PRO A 233 -9.97 -11.19 -16.97
CA PRO A 233 -8.95 -12.21 -17.20
C PRO A 233 -7.74 -11.60 -17.89
N MET A 234 -6.54 -11.99 -17.45
CA MET A 234 -5.28 -11.55 -18.07
C MET A 234 -4.24 -12.69 -18.02
N PRO A 235 -3.59 -13.02 -19.15
CA PRO A 235 -2.50 -14.01 -19.18
C PRO A 235 -1.36 -13.62 -18.23
N ALA A 236 -0.71 -14.62 -17.62
CA ALA A 236 0.36 -14.40 -16.64
C ALA A 236 1.48 -13.51 -17.19
N MET A 237 1.97 -13.79 -18.40
CA MET A 237 3.06 -13.02 -19.02
C MET A 237 2.73 -11.53 -19.19
N ARG A 238 1.47 -11.19 -19.50
CA ARG A 238 1.04 -9.79 -19.60
C ARG A 238 0.96 -9.10 -18.23
N ARG A 239 0.71 -9.86 -17.16
CA ARG A 239 0.69 -9.32 -15.79
C ARG A 239 2.10 -8.90 -15.34
N PHE A 240 3.12 -9.70 -15.62
CA PHE A 240 4.50 -9.38 -15.26
C PHE A 240 5.03 -8.11 -15.95
N ARG A 241 4.55 -7.77 -17.15
CA ARG A 241 4.90 -6.49 -17.82
C ARG A 241 4.52 -5.26 -16.99
N HIS A 242 3.49 -5.36 -16.15
CA HIS A 242 3.09 -4.23 -15.30
C HIS A 242 4.03 -4.01 -14.11
N LEU A 243 4.85 -5.01 -13.71
CA LEU A 243 5.89 -4.77 -12.69
C LEU A 243 6.89 -3.74 -13.21
N PHE A 244 7.45 -3.94 -14.41
CA PHE A 244 8.43 -3.02 -15.01
C PHE A 244 7.90 -1.61 -15.31
N VAL A 245 6.57 -1.43 -15.35
CA VAL A 245 5.95 -0.12 -15.64
C VAL A 245 5.56 0.61 -14.35
N LEU A 246 5.28 -0.13 -13.28
CA LEU A 246 4.74 0.41 -12.03
C LEU A 246 5.75 0.42 -10.88
N LEU A 247 6.83 -0.36 -10.98
CA LEU A 247 7.93 -0.49 -10.01
C LEU A 247 9.25 -0.23 -10.73
#